data_AF-A0A357M9R2-F1
#
_entry.id   AF-A0A357M9R2-F1
#
_cell.length_a   1.000
_cell.length_b   1.000
_cell.length_c   1.000
_cell.angle_alpha   90.00
_cell.angle_beta   90.00
_cell.angle_gamma   90.00
#
_symmetry.space_group_name_H-M   'P 1'
#
loop_
_entity.id
_entity.type
_entity.pdbx_description
1 polymer ?
#
loop_
_entity_poly.entity_id
_entity_poly.type
_entity_poly.pdbx_seq_one_letter_code
_entity_poly.pdbx_strand_id
1 'polypeptide(L)' 'FAAGDITTYPGKLKLIAVGFGEAPTAVNNAKVYIDPEAKLSPGHSSNMKL' A
#
# COMPACT_ATOMS: atom_id res chain seq x y z
N PHE A 1 -1.68 5.39 -8.37
CA PHE A 1 -1.02 4.34 -7.56
C PHE A 1 -0.90 3.08 -8.38
N ALA A 2 0.12 2.27 -8.16
CA ALA A 2 0.32 0.99 -8.83
C ALA A 2 1.10 0.05 -7.89
N ALA A 3 0.91 -1.26 -8.04
CA ALA A 3 1.57 -2.29 -7.24
C ALA A 3 1.73 -3.58 -8.07
N GLY A 4 2.71 -4.41 -7.73
CA GLY A 4 2.95 -5.69 -8.40
C GLY A 4 3.81 -5.58 -9.65
N ASP A 5 3.67 -6.51 -10.58
CA ASP A 5 4.54 -6.64 -11.76
C ASP A 5 4.42 -5.48 -12.76
N ILE A 6 3.37 -4.67 -12.65
CA ILE A 6 3.13 -3.49 -13.48
C ILE A 6 4.01 -2.30 -13.07
N THR A 7 4.60 -2.30 -11.86
CA THR A 7 5.47 -1.21 -11.39
C THR A 7 6.92 -1.41 -11.83
N THR A 8 7.66 -0.30 -11.92
CA THR A 8 9.09 -0.30 -12.24
C THR A 8 9.78 0.82 -11.48
N TYR A 9 10.89 0.46 -10.82
CA TYR A 9 11.82 1.36 -10.16
C TYR A 9 13.16 0.63 -9.96
N PRO A 10 14.28 1.35 -9.75
CA PRO A 10 15.57 0.72 -9.53
C PRO A 10 15.52 -0.31 -8.39
N GLY A 11 15.89 -1.56 -8.67
CA GLY A 11 15.86 -2.67 -7.70
C GLY A 11 14.51 -3.38 -7.54
N LYS A 12 13.49 -3.06 -8.35
CA LYS A 12 12.20 -3.77 -8.36
C LYS A 12 12.36 -5.24 -8.77
N LEU A 13 11.94 -6.15 -7.88
CA LEU A 13 11.84 -7.58 -8.17
C LEU A 13 10.37 -7.97 -8.43
N LYS A 14 10.14 -8.84 -9.41
CA LYS A 14 8.83 -9.41 -9.76
C LYS A 14 8.53 -10.63 -8.90
N LEU A 15 8.32 -10.38 -7.61
CA LEU A 15 7.99 -11.40 -6.61
C LEU A 15 6.65 -11.06 -5.96
N ILE A 16 5.87 -12.10 -5.64
CA ILE A 16 4.61 -11.96 -4.89
C ILE A 16 4.84 -11.20 -3.57
N ALA A 17 5.94 -11.49 -2.87
CA ALA A 17 6.30 -10.82 -1.62
C ALA A 17 6.52 -9.30 -1.80
N VAL A 18 7.08 -8.86 -2.93
CA VAL A 18 7.24 -7.43 -3.22
C VAL A 18 5.88 -6.78 -3.48
N GLY A 19 5.00 -7.47 -4.22
CA GLY A 19 3.63 -7.01 -4.45
C GLY A 19 2.84 -6.82 -3.15
N PHE A 20 3.01 -7.71 -2.17
CA PHE A 20 2.38 -7.56 -0.85
C PHE A 20 2.91 -6.38 -0.03
N GLY A 21 4.11 -5.89 -0.30
CA GLY A 21 4.61 -4.64 0.29
C GLY A 21 4.03 -3.40 -0.40
N GLU A 22 3.96 -3.42 -1.73
CA GLU A 22 3.48 -2.27 -2.50
C GLU A 22 1.96 -2.07 -2.44
N ALA A 23 1.19 -3.15 -2.37
CA ALA A 23 -0.26 -3.09 -2.32
C ALA A 23 -0.80 -2.24 -1.15
N PRO A 24 -0.41 -2.47 0.14
CA PRO A 24 -0.85 -1.63 1.23
C PRO A 24 -0.33 -0.20 1.11
N THR A 25 0.89 0.01 0.60
CA THR A 25 1.39 1.37 0.31
C THR A 25 0.50 2.09 -0.70
N ALA A 26 0.14 1.43 -1.81
CA ALA A 26 -0.72 1.98 -2.84
C ALA A 26 -2.13 2.31 -2.30
N VAL A 27 -2.73 1.38 -1.53
CA VAL A 27 -4.08 1.57 -0.96
C VAL A 27 -4.10 2.68 0.09
N ASN A 28 -3.14 2.69 1.02
CA ASN A 28 -3.09 3.71 2.07
C ASN A 28 -2.89 5.12 1.50
N ASN A 29 -2.01 5.28 0.51
CA ASN A 29 -1.84 6.57 -0.15
C ASN A 29 -3.08 6.94 -0.99
N ALA A 30 -3.75 5.97 -1.63
CA ALA A 30 -5.01 6.23 -2.33
C ALA A 30 -6.11 6.71 -1.38
N LYS A 31 -6.19 6.15 -0.17
CA LYS A 31 -7.16 6.57 0.84
C LYS A 31 -6.94 8.02 1.25
N VAL A 32 -5.71 8.43 1.54
CA VAL A 32 -5.39 9.83 1.88
C VAL A 32 -5.65 10.77 0.71
N TYR A 33 -5.40 10.31 -0.52
CA TYR A 33 -5.69 11.11 -1.72
C TYR A 33 -7.20 11.38 -1.90
N ILE A 34 -8.05 10.39 -1.59
CA ILE A 34 -9.51 10.51 -1.67
C ILE A 34 -10.08 11.27 -0.46
N ASP A 35 -9.52 11.02 0.72
CA ASP A 35 -9.97 11.56 2.00
C ASP A 35 -8.76 12.16 2.74
N PRO A 36 -8.52 13.48 2.62
CA PRO A 36 -7.36 14.15 3.19
C PRO A 36 -7.30 14.11 4.72
N GLU A 37 -8.41 13.85 5.40
CA GLU A 37 -8.46 13.72 6.86
C GLU A 37 -8.07 12.31 7.34
N ALA A 38 -8.03 11.33 6.43
CA ALA A 38 -7.58 9.99 6.74
C ALA A 38 -6.07 9.95 7.02
N LYS A 39 -5.66 9.05 7.93
CA LYS A 39 -4.25 8.82 8.23
C LYS A 39 -3.63 7.88 7.21
N LEU A 40 -2.40 8.21 6.77
CA LEU A 40 -1.64 7.35 5.86
C LEU A 40 -1.25 6.01 6.50
N SER A 41 -0.95 5.99 7.80
CA SER A 41 -0.70 4.75 8.51
C SER A 41 -2.02 4.16 9.01
N PRO A 42 -2.39 2.93 8.62
CA PRO A 42 -3.68 2.32 8.97
C PRO A 42 -3.75 1.81 10.42
N GLY A 43 -2.66 1.90 11.20
CA GLY A 43 -2.59 1.42 12.58
C GLY A 43 -2.35 -0.10 12.69
N HIS A 44 -2.48 -0.63 13.91
CA HIS A 44 -2.24 -2.05 14.19
C HIS A 44 -3.44 -2.90 13.80
N SER A 45 -3.24 -3.84 12.87
CA SER A 45 -4.30 -4.73 12.39
C SER A 45 -4.93 -5.58 13.49
N SER A 46 -4.14 -6.00 14.49
CA SER A 46 -4.61 -6.79 15.64
C SER A 46 -5.59 -6.05 16.56
N ASN A 47 -5.73 -4.74 16.40
CA ASN A 47 -6.61 -3.89 17.23
C ASN A 47 -7.78 -3.30 16.43
N MET A 48 -7.93 -3.68 15.15
CA MET A 48 -9.06 -3.22 14.34
C MET A 48 -10.33 -3.96 14.75
N LYS A 49 -11.41 -3.21 15.01
CA LYS A 49 -12.75 -3.78 15.14
C LYS A 49 -13.30 -4.01 13.72
N LEU A 50 -13.68 -5.25 13.43
CA LEU A 50 -14.41 -5.61 12.21
C LEU A 50 -15.89 -5.23 12.33
#